data_AF-A0A7X4I222-F1
#
_entry.id   AF-A0A7X4I222-F1
#
_cell.length_a   1.000
_cell.length_b   1.000
_cell.length_c   1.000
_cell.angle_alpha   90.00
_cell.angle_beta   90.00
_cell.angle_gamma   90.00
#
_symmetry.space_group_name_H-M   'P 1'
#
loop_
_entity.id
_entity.type
_entity.pdbx_description
1 polymer ?
#
loop_
_entity_poly.entity_id
_entity_poly.type
_entity_poly.pdbx_seq_one_letter_code
_entity_poly.pdbx_strand_id
1 'polypeptide(L)'
;MRVTTVLRRLLRAMPLYVEQVRISTTGMLSVSARPSWRRSGCGACGRRAPRYDRQPARLWPSSAVGRVRYARWGGSCGRSGVRVVQVSWAAHGSTFTAPLEEMAAYLAQVTDRTMASRLVGVSWPAVGGIVERVVARRLDATRLARLRRVDEFSYRKRPPLY
;
A
#
# COMPACT_ATOMS: atom_id res chain seq x y z
N MET A 1 -5.28 28.81 -9.32
CA MET A 1 -5.28 27.71 -8.32
C MET A 1 -3.93 26.98 -8.40
N ARG A 2 -3.23 26.74 -7.28
CA ARG A 2 -1.94 26.02 -7.31
C ARG A 2 -2.16 24.52 -7.52
N VAL A 3 -1.38 23.88 -8.41
CA VAL A 3 -1.46 22.42 -8.69
C VAL A 3 -1.35 21.56 -7.43
N THR A 4 -0.56 22.01 -6.46
CA THR A 4 -0.40 21.37 -5.16
C THR A 4 -1.70 21.32 -4.34
N THR A 5 -2.60 22.29 -4.49
CA THR A 5 -3.90 22.32 -3.83
C THR A 5 -4.83 21.24 -4.39
N VAL A 6 -4.87 21.07 -5.72
CA VAL A 6 -5.64 20.00 -6.38
C VAL A 6 -5.14 18.64 -5.94
N LEU A 7 -3.81 18.43 -5.99
CA LEU A 7 -3.23 17.15 -5.61
C LEU A 7 -3.44 16.81 -4.14
N ARG A 8 -3.38 17.78 -3.23
CA ARG A 8 -3.75 17.53 -1.83
C ARG A 8 -5.20 17.05 -1.68
N ARG A 9 -6.12 17.52 -2.53
CA ARG A 9 -7.52 17.05 -2.54
C ARG A 9 -7.65 15.65 -3.15
N LEU A 10 -6.95 15.34 -4.23
CA LEU A 10 -6.95 14.01 -4.84
C LEU A 10 -6.28 12.96 -3.95
N LEU A 11 -5.24 13.34 -3.23
CA LEU A 11 -4.45 12.47 -2.36
C LEU A 11 -4.95 12.46 -0.91
N ARG A 12 -6.19 12.88 -0.63
CA ARG A 12 -6.72 12.96 0.76
C ARG A 12 -6.65 11.63 1.53
N ALA A 13 -6.70 10.50 0.83
CA ALA A 13 -6.52 9.18 1.42
C ALA A 13 -5.05 8.85 1.78
N MET A 14 -4.10 9.71 1.40
CA MET A 14 -2.68 9.58 1.70
C MET A 14 -2.20 10.78 2.53
N PRO A 15 -1.85 10.59 3.81
CA PRO A 15 -1.32 11.65 4.65
C PRO A 15 0.10 12.02 4.22
N LEU A 16 0.26 12.84 3.18
CA LEU A 16 1.55 13.25 2.63
C LEU A 16 1.58 14.75 2.30
N TYR A 17 2.78 15.31 2.20
CA TYR A 17 2.97 16.64 1.64
C TYR A 17 3.62 16.53 0.26
N VAL A 18 3.00 17.16 -0.73
CA VAL A 18 3.52 17.25 -2.10
C VAL A 18 4.63 18.29 -2.16
N GLU A 19 5.82 17.88 -2.61
CA GLU A 19 6.97 18.75 -2.82
C GLU A 19 7.11 19.14 -4.30
N GLN A 20 6.95 18.18 -5.20
CA GLN A 20 7.11 18.39 -6.63
C GLN A 20 6.17 17.47 -7.42
N VAL A 21 5.72 17.95 -8.57
CA VAL A 21 4.92 17.20 -9.54
C VAL A 21 5.71 17.13 -10.83
N ARG A 22 5.77 15.94 -11.45
CA ARG A 22 6.41 15.73 -12.75
C ARG A 22 5.53 14.86 -13.62
N ILE A 23 5.47 15.17 -14.90
CA ILE A 23 4.89 14.30 -15.92
C ILE A 23 6.06 13.84 -16.78
N SER A 24 6.21 12.53 -16.98
CA SER A 24 7.24 12.00 -17.87
C SER A 24 6.91 12.31 -19.33
N THR A 25 7.88 12.10 -20.23
CA THR A 25 7.67 12.14 -21.68
C THR A 25 6.59 11.16 -22.15
N THR A 26 6.38 10.06 -21.42
CA THR A 26 5.31 9.08 -21.64
C THR A 26 3.95 9.48 -21.05
N GLY A 27 3.81 10.69 -20.51
CA GLY A 27 2.56 11.18 -19.90
C GLY A 27 2.29 10.67 -18.47
N MET A 28 3.22 9.94 -17.84
CA MET A 28 3.03 9.39 -16.51
C MET A 28 3.21 10.47 -15.43
N LEU A 29 2.15 10.75 -14.68
CA LEU A 29 2.17 11.65 -13.53
C LEU A 29 2.89 11.01 -12.33
N SER A 30 3.89 11.71 -11.80
CA SER A 30 4.58 11.35 -10.57
C SER A 30 4.63 12.51 -9.58
N VAL A 31 4.44 12.19 -8.31
CA VAL A 31 4.42 13.17 -7.21
C VAL A 31 5.55 12.86 -6.24
N SER A 32 6.51 13.77 -6.11
CA SER A 32 7.50 13.70 -5.03
C SER A 32 6.83 14.14 -3.73
N ALA A 33 6.88 13.26 -2.72
CA ALA A 33 6.17 13.43 -1.48
C ALA A 33 7.12 13.33 -0.29
N ARG A 34 6.83 14.08 0.78
CA ARG A 34 7.38 13.83 2.12
C ARG A 34 6.28 13.32 3.06
N PRO A 35 6.62 12.45 4.02
CA PRO A 35 5.67 11.99 5.03
C PRO A 35 5.06 13.14 5.83
N SER A 36 3.82 12.96 6.28
CA SER A 36 3.13 13.98 7.09
C SER A 36 3.58 14.02 8.54
N TRP A 37 4.16 12.94 9.05
CA TRP A 37 4.60 12.81 10.44
C TRP A 37 5.86 13.62 10.75
N ARG A 38 6.01 14.04 12.01
CA ARG A 38 7.20 14.76 12.50
C ARG A 38 8.31 13.83 12.99
N ARG A 39 7.97 12.62 13.46
CA ARG A 39 8.93 11.62 13.99
C ARG A 39 8.77 10.30 13.22
N SER A 40 9.90 9.71 12.83
CA SER A 40 9.92 8.44 12.09
C SER A 40 9.55 7.26 12.98
N GLY A 41 8.67 6.40 12.47
CA GLY A 41 8.31 5.13 13.07
C GLY A 41 8.98 3.95 12.37
N CYS A 42 9.22 2.87 13.10
CA CYS A 42 9.70 1.59 12.58
C CYS A 42 8.65 1.00 11.63
N GLY A 43 9.06 0.60 10.43
CA GLY A 43 8.21 -0.07 9.44
C GLY A 43 7.32 -1.17 10.03
N ALA A 44 7.94 -2.05 10.82
CA ALA A 44 7.31 -3.26 11.33
C ALA A 44 6.40 -3.01 12.55
N CYS A 45 6.85 -2.23 13.54
CA CYS A 45 6.14 -2.11 14.82
C CYS A 45 5.63 -0.71 15.16
N GLY A 46 5.87 0.30 14.32
CA GLY A 46 5.39 1.68 14.49
C GLY A 46 6.11 2.50 15.57
N ARG A 47 6.88 1.88 16.47
CA ARG A 47 7.65 2.60 17.51
C ARG A 47 8.65 3.57 16.90
N ARG A 48 8.99 4.64 17.63
CA ARG A 48 10.00 5.63 17.19
C ARG A 48 11.29 4.94 16.77
N ALA A 49 11.76 5.26 15.57
CA ALA A 49 13.02 4.77 15.01
C ALA A 49 13.76 5.95 14.38
N PRO A 50 14.88 6.42 14.96
CA PRO A 50 15.71 7.44 14.34
C PRO A 50 16.15 6.99 12.94
N ARG A 51 16.12 7.90 11.97
CA ARG A 51 16.62 7.63 10.62
C ARG A 51 18.14 7.48 10.70
N TYR A 52 18.68 6.51 9.98
CA TYR A 52 20.11 6.23 9.95
C TYR A 52 20.63 6.26 8.52
N ASP A 53 20.07 5.40 7.65
CA ASP A 53 20.50 5.25 6.27
C ASP A 53 19.47 5.82 5.29
N ARG A 54 19.91 6.58 4.27
CA ARG A 54 19.05 7.10 3.21
C ARG A 54 19.22 6.26 1.96
N GLN A 55 18.14 5.63 1.54
CA GLN A 55 18.12 4.78 0.35
C GLN A 55 17.59 5.55 -0.87
N PRO A 56 17.89 5.06 -2.10
CA PRO A 56 17.38 5.64 -3.33
C PRO A 56 15.86 5.84 -3.34
N ALA A 57 15.43 6.83 -4.11
CA ALA A 57 14.02 7.12 -4.27
C ALA A 57 13.30 5.91 -4.88
N ARG A 58 12.21 5.51 -4.24
CA ARG A 58 11.30 4.50 -4.77
C ARG A 58 10.06 5.18 -5.33
N LEU A 59 9.48 4.52 -6.33
CA LEU A 59 8.20 4.88 -6.91
C LEU A 59 7.14 3.85 -6.48
N TRP A 60 6.06 4.31 -5.88
CA TRP A 60 4.89 3.50 -5.55
C TRP A 60 3.77 3.79 -6.54
N PRO A 61 3.24 2.78 -7.25
CA PRO A 61 2.02 2.93 -8.01
C PRO A 61 0.86 3.37 -7.11
N SER A 62 0.02 4.27 -7.62
CA SER A 62 -1.13 4.79 -6.90
C SER A 62 -2.39 4.78 -7.77
N SER A 63 -3.55 4.66 -7.13
CA SER A 63 -4.85 4.79 -7.77
C SER A 63 -5.26 6.25 -7.97
N ALA A 64 -4.70 7.18 -7.19
CA ALA A 64 -5.03 8.60 -7.23
C ALA A 64 -4.13 9.41 -8.19
N VAL A 65 -2.88 8.97 -8.38
CA VAL A 65 -1.88 9.54 -9.28
C VAL A 65 -1.08 8.39 -9.88
N GLY A 66 -0.37 8.60 -11.00
CA GLY A 66 0.45 7.53 -11.59
C GLY A 66 1.41 6.91 -10.58
N ARG A 67 2.30 7.71 -9.97
CA ARG A 67 3.26 7.23 -8.96
C ARG A 67 3.54 8.24 -7.84
N VAL A 68 3.74 7.76 -6.62
CA VAL A 68 4.30 8.54 -5.50
C VAL A 68 5.79 8.25 -5.40
N ARG A 69 6.63 9.28 -5.33
CA ARG A 69 8.10 9.18 -5.27
C ARG A 69 8.62 9.66 -3.91
N TYR A 70 9.47 8.86 -3.27
CA TYR A 70 10.14 9.23 -2.03
C TYR A 70 11.42 8.44 -1.78
N ALA A 71 12.45 9.09 -1.24
CA ALA A 71 13.66 8.44 -0.73
C ALA A 71 13.33 7.70 0.58
N ARG A 72 13.49 6.38 0.57
CA ARG A 72 13.26 5.57 1.77
C ARG A 72 14.37 5.82 2.78
N TRP A 73 14.05 5.64 4.05
CA TRP A 73 15.02 5.72 5.12
C TRP A 73 15.05 4.39 5.86
N GLY A 74 16.24 3.86 6.13
CA GLY A 74 16.46 2.90 7.19
C GLY A 74 16.37 3.62 8.54
N GLY A 75 15.89 2.91 9.56
CA GLY A 75 15.79 3.42 10.91
C GLY A 75 16.18 2.36 11.93
N SER A 76 16.83 2.80 13.00
CA SER A 76 17.23 1.93 14.11
C SER A 76 16.09 1.82 15.13
N CYS A 77 15.42 0.68 15.16
CA CYS A 77 14.35 0.41 16.11
C CYS A 77 14.86 -0.47 17.24
N GLY A 78 14.74 -0.02 18.49
CA GLY A 78 15.15 -0.83 19.65
C GLY A 78 14.40 -2.16 19.82
N ARG A 79 13.24 -2.35 19.17
CA ARG A 79 12.48 -3.62 19.19
C ARG A 79 12.75 -4.52 17.97
N SER A 80 12.87 -3.93 16.79
CA SER A 80 12.86 -4.67 15.51
C SER A 80 14.19 -4.61 14.76
N GLY A 81 15.21 -3.97 15.34
CA GLY A 81 16.50 -3.72 14.71
C GLY A 81 16.41 -2.68 13.60
N VAL A 82 17.32 -2.79 12.63
CA VAL A 82 17.35 -1.92 11.45
C VAL A 82 16.19 -2.29 10.52
N ARG A 83 15.24 -1.36 10.36
CA ARG A 83 14.06 -1.52 9.49
C ARG A 83 13.86 -0.28 8.64
N VAL A 84 13.24 -0.44 7.47
CA VAL A 84 12.76 0.71 6.69
C VAL A 84 11.72 1.47 7.52
N VAL A 85 11.92 2.77 7.64
CA VAL A 85 11.01 3.71 8.31
C VAL A 85 9.65 3.71 7.62
N GLN A 86 8.58 3.81 8.40
CA GLN A 86 7.22 3.90 7.89
C GLN A 86 7.04 5.12 6.98
N VAL A 87 6.36 4.91 5.87
CA VAL A 87 5.76 5.98 5.08
C VAL A 87 4.27 6.01 5.36
N SER A 88 3.67 7.19 5.25
CA SER A 88 2.26 7.40 5.59
C SER A 88 1.28 6.88 4.53
N TRP A 89 1.76 6.54 3.34
CA TRP A 89 0.93 6.14 2.19
C TRP A 89 1.10 4.69 1.74
N ALA A 90 1.91 3.87 2.43
CA ALA A 90 2.12 2.47 2.06
C ALA A 90 2.42 1.61 3.30
N ALA A 91 1.96 0.36 3.29
CA ALA A 91 2.30 -0.60 4.33
C ALA A 91 3.79 -0.97 4.28
N HIS A 92 4.33 -1.45 5.40
CA HIS A 92 5.71 -1.94 5.44
C HIS A 92 5.90 -3.10 4.45
N GLY A 93 7.02 -3.06 3.71
CA GLY A 93 7.31 -4.03 2.65
C GLY A 93 6.50 -3.85 1.37
N SER A 94 5.39 -3.11 1.37
CA SER A 94 4.54 -2.96 0.19
C SER A 94 5.22 -2.14 -0.91
N THR A 95 5.08 -2.61 -2.15
CA THR A 95 5.44 -1.92 -3.40
C THR A 95 4.37 -0.93 -3.85
N PHE A 96 3.18 -0.96 -3.25
CA PHE A 96 2.01 -0.18 -3.66
C PHE A 96 1.61 0.85 -2.59
N THR A 97 0.87 1.87 -3.01
CA THR A 97 0.22 2.77 -2.05
C THR A 97 -0.98 2.09 -1.38
N ALA A 98 -1.27 2.45 -0.13
CA ALA A 98 -2.38 1.90 0.63
C ALA A 98 -3.74 2.08 -0.09
N PRO A 99 -4.08 3.24 -0.70
CA PRO A 99 -5.32 3.36 -1.47
C PRO A 99 -5.40 2.42 -2.69
N LEU A 100 -4.27 2.11 -3.33
CA LEU A 100 -4.24 1.14 -4.42
C LEU A 100 -4.48 -0.28 -3.88
N GLU A 101 -3.83 -0.63 -2.77
CA GLU A 101 -4.08 -1.92 -2.11
C GLU A 101 -5.55 -2.09 -1.69
N GLU A 102 -6.16 -1.03 -1.15
CA GLU A 102 -7.58 -1.02 -0.77
C GLU A 102 -8.50 -1.20 -1.99
N MET A 103 -8.23 -0.50 -3.09
CA MET A 103 -8.98 -0.66 -4.34
C MET A 103 -8.85 -2.10 -4.89
N ALA A 104 -7.64 -2.67 -4.88
CA ALA A 104 -7.42 -4.03 -5.33
C ALA A 104 -8.09 -5.07 -4.44
N ALA A 105 -8.05 -4.89 -3.11
CA ALA A 105 -8.73 -5.77 -2.17
C ALA A 105 -10.25 -5.66 -2.25
N TYR A 106 -10.80 -4.47 -2.54
CA TYR A 106 -12.22 -4.30 -2.82
C TYR A 106 -12.63 -5.01 -4.11
N LEU A 107 -11.90 -4.78 -5.21
CA LEU A 107 -12.18 -5.44 -6.49
C LEU A 107 -12.08 -6.96 -6.39
N ALA A 108 -11.15 -7.48 -5.60
CA ALA A 108 -11.02 -8.92 -5.36
C ALA A 108 -12.20 -9.54 -4.56
N GLN A 109 -13.04 -8.73 -3.90
CA GLN A 109 -14.26 -9.19 -3.23
C GLN A 109 -15.45 -9.31 -4.20
N VAL A 110 -15.51 -8.42 -5.21
CA VAL A 110 -16.68 -8.29 -6.09
C VAL A 110 -16.43 -8.79 -7.52
N THR A 111 -15.19 -9.16 -7.85
CA THR A 111 -14.78 -9.71 -9.15
C THR A 111 -13.81 -10.87 -8.98
N ASP A 112 -13.57 -11.63 -10.06
CA ASP A 112 -12.50 -12.62 -10.05
C ASP A 112 -11.11 -11.95 -10.04
N ARG A 113 -10.09 -12.71 -9.61
CA ARG A 113 -8.72 -12.18 -9.44
C ARG A 113 -8.08 -11.71 -10.75
N THR A 114 -8.46 -12.29 -11.88
CA THR A 114 -7.97 -11.88 -13.20
C THR A 114 -8.55 -10.52 -13.59
N MET A 115 -9.85 -10.32 -13.38
CA MET A 115 -10.50 -9.02 -13.59
C MET A 115 -9.90 -7.96 -12.66
N ALA A 116 -9.75 -8.26 -11.37
CA ALA A 116 -9.13 -7.34 -10.41
C ALA A 116 -7.69 -6.95 -10.83
N SER A 117 -6.88 -7.92 -11.27
CA SER A 117 -5.53 -7.68 -11.78
C SER A 117 -5.53 -6.73 -12.99
N ARG A 118 -6.45 -6.93 -13.94
CA ARG A 118 -6.60 -6.09 -15.13
C ARG A 118 -7.06 -4.67 -14.80
N LEU A 119 -8.10 -4.52 -13.97
CA LEU A 119 -8.67 -3.22 -13.60
C LEU A 119 -7.68 -2.35 -12.81
N VAL A 120 -6.89 -2.97 -11.92
CA VAL A 120 -5.90 -2.23 -11.11
C VAL A 120 -4.59 -2.03 -11.87
N GLY A 121 -4.27 -2.88 -12.84
CA GLY A 121 -2.99 -2.86 -13.55
C GLY A 121 -1.83 -3.42 -12.71
N VAL A 122 -2.08 -4.48 -11.94
CA VAL A 122 -1.05 -5.19 -11.15
C VAL A 122 -1.07 -6.68 -11.45
N SER A 123 0.03 -7.38 -11.20
CA SER A 123 0.11 -8.82 -11.48
C SER A 123 -0.85 -9.64 -10.62
N TRP A 124 -1.24 -10.80 -11.14
CA TRP A 124 -2.14 -11.72 -10.43
C TRP A 124 -1.60 -12.15 -9.05
N PRO A 125 -0.29 -12.47 -8.86
CA PRO A 125 0.27 -12.71 -7.53
C PRO A 125 0.27 -11.46 -6.63
N ALA A 126 0.41 -10.27 -7.21
CA ALA A 126 0.34 -9.03 -6.43
C ALA A 126 -1.05 -8.83 -5.82
N VAL A 127 -2.13 -9.14 -6.55
CA VAL A 127 -3.49 -9.10 -5.99
C VAL A 127 -3.61 -10.04 -4.80
N GLY A 128 -3.11 -11.28 -4.90
CA GLY A 128 -3.10 -12.24 -3.79
C GLY A 128 -2.39 -11.70 -2.55
N GLY A 129 -1.14 -11.23 -2.70
CA GLY A 129 -0.38 -10.68 -1.59
C GLY A 129 -0.98 -9.38 -1.01
N ILE A 130 -1.67 -8.58 -1.83
CA ILE A 130 -2.43 -7.42 -1.34
C ILE A 130 -3.58 -7.88 -0.45
N VAL A 131 -4.39 -8.84 -0.90
CA VAL A 131 -5.53 -9.37 -0.14
C VAL A 131 -5.04 -9.91 1.20
N GLU A 132 -4.00 -10.74 1.22
CA GLU A 132 -3.39 -11.26 2.46
C GLU A 132 -3.01 -10.14 3.43
N ARG A 133 -2.31 -9.10 2.95
CA ARG A 133 -1.91 -7.96 3.80
C ARG A 133 -3.08 -7.14 4.30
N VAL A 134 -4.11 -6.92 3.48
CA VAL A 134 -5.31 -6.17 3.89
C VAL A 134 -6.09 -6.97 4.94
N VAL A 135 -6.29 -8.26 4.70
CA VAL A 135 -6.95 -9.19 5.61
C VAL A 135 -6.21 -9.26 6.95
N ALA A 136 -4.90 -9.46 6.94
CA ALA A 136 -4.07 -9.53 8.14
C ALA A 136 -4.09 -8.22 8.97
N ARG A 137 -4.33 -7.07 8.34
CA ARG A 137 -4.46 -5.77 9.03
C ARG A 137 -5.83 -5.53 9.64
N ARG A 138 -6.88 -6.10 9.07
CA ARG A 138 -8.28 -5.78 9.40
C ARG A 138 -8.97 -6.85 10.23
N LEU A 139 -8.57 -8.11 10.09
CA LEU A 139 -9.20 -9.22 10.80
C LEU A 139 -8.47 -9.52 12.10
N ASP A 140 -9.25 -9.58 13.17
CA ASP A 140 -8.81 -10.15 14.44
C ASP A 140 -8.67 -11.68 14.30
N ALA A 141 -7.52 -12.21 14.71
CA ALA A 141 -7.26 -13.65 14.71
C ALA A 141 -8.22 -14.42 15.63
N THR A 142 -8.77 -13.75 16.65
CA THR A 142 -9.70 -14.35 17.63
C THR A 142 -11.16 -14.28 17.20
N ARG A 143 -11.48 -13.72 16.03
CA ARG A 143 -12.87 -13.49 15.57
C ARG A 143 -13.74 -14.75 15.52
N LEU A 144 -13.12 -15.92 15.44
CA LEU A 144 -13.79 -17.22 15.37
C LEU A 144 -13.90 -17.93 16.73
N ALA A 145 -13.39 -17.35 17.82
CA ALA A 145 -13.35 -17.99 19.16
C ALA A 145 -14.74 -18.33 19.73
N ARG A 146 -15.80 -17.69 19.22
CA ARG A 146 -17.20 -17.94 19.62
C ARG A 146 -18.06 -18.45 18.47
N LEU A 147 -17.45 -18.97 17.40
CA LEU A 147 -18.19 -19.55 16.28
C LEU A 147 -19.09 -20.70 16.79
N ARG A 148 -20.38 -20.67 16.44
CA ARG A 148 -21.38 -21.66 16.88
C ARG A 148 -21.89 -22.54 15.75
N ARG A 149 -21.86 -22.03 14.51
CA ARG A 149 -22.36 -22.72 13.33
C ARG A 149 -21.43 -22.47 12.17
N VAL A 150 -21.12 -23.53 11.46
CA VAL A 150 -20.40 -23.51 10.18
C VAL A 150 -21.43 -23.88 9.12
N ASP A 151 -21.49 -23.12 8.05
CA ASP A 151 -22.26 -23.47 6.87
C ASP A 151 -21.33 -24.10 5.84
N GLU A 152 -21.76 -25.20 5.23
CA GLU A 152 -20.99 -25.85 4.17
C GLU A 152 -21.37 -25.25 2.82
N PHE A 153 -20.36 -24.77 2.10
CA PHE A 153 -20.53 -24.32 0.72
C PHE A 153 -19.64 -25.15 -0.20
N SER A 154 -20.26 -25.95 -1.07
CA SER A 154 -19.54 -26.69 -2.10
C SER A 154 -19.33 -25.82 -3.33
N TYR A 155 -18.09 -25.76 -3.82
CA TYR A 155 -17.77 -25.04 -5.06
C TYR A 155 -16.83 -25.85 -5.94
N ARG A 156 -17.02 -25.74 -7.26
CA ARG A 156 -16.15 -26.40 -8.23
C ARG A 156 -14.82 -25.65 -8.33
N LYS A 157 -13.72 -26.28 -7.93
CA LYS A 157 -12.37 -25.79 -8.26
C LYS A 157 -12.14 -25.98 -9.76
N ARG A 158 -11.82 -24.91 -10.49
CA ARG A 158 -11.31 -25.05 -11.86
C ARG A 158 -9.86 -25.53 -11.78
N PRO A 159 -9.45 -26.52 -12.60
CA PRO A 159 -8.05 -26.89 -12.69
C PRO A 159 -7.22 -25.67 -13.14
N PRO A 160 -5.97 -25.52 -12.66
CA PRO A 160 -5.09 -24.45 -13.14
C PRO A 160 -4.94 -24.57 -14.66
N LEU A 161 -5.15 -23.47 -15.38
CA LEU A 161 -4.79 -23.39 -16.78
C LEU A 161 -3.26 -23.41 -16.84
N TYR A 162 -2.71 -24.52 -17.34
CA TYR A 162 -1.30 -24.68 -17.69
C TYR A 162 -0.97 -23.86 -18.93
#